data_AF-A0A418GRH5-F1
#
_entry.id   AF-A0A418GRH5-F1
#
_cell.length_a   1.000
_cell.length_b   1.000
_cell.length_c   1.000
_cell.angle_alpha   90.00
_cell.angle_beta   90.00
_cell.angle_gamma   90.00
#
_symmetry.space_group_name_H-M   'P 1'
#
loop_
_entity.id
_entity.type
_entity.pdbx_description
1 polymer ?
#
loop_
_entity_poly.entity_id
_entity_poly.type
_entity_poly.pdbx_seq_one_letter_code
_entity_poly.pdbx_strand_id
1 'polypeptide(L)'
;VKDDIAQLLNKDWRAAISSCELLLSETSGTLRELQDTLEAAGDKLQANLLRIQDATMTHDDLHFVDRLVFDLQSKLDRIISWGQQSIDLWIGYDRHVHKFIRTAIDMDKNRVFAQRLRQSVQTYFDEPWALTYANADRLLDMRDEEMVLRDEEVTGELPEDLEYEEFNEIREQLAAIIEEQLAVYKTRQVPLDLGLVVREYLSQYPRARHFDVARIVIDQAVRLGVAQADFTGLPAKWQPINDYGAKVQAHVIDKY
;
A
#
# COMPACT_ATOMS: atom_id res chain seq x y z
N VAL A 1 -30.50 -31.78 38.59
CA VAL A 1 -30.98 -31.68 37.18
C VAL A 1 -29.99 -32.23 36.17
N LYS A 2 -28.78 -31.65 35.99
CA LYS A 2 -27.82 -32.14 34.97
C LYS A 2 -27.46 -33.61 35.18
N ASP A 3 -27.20 -34.01 36.42
CA ASP A 3 -26.91 -35.41 36.76
C ASP A 3 -28.15 -36.31 36.59
N ASP A 4 -29.34 -35.81 36.91
CA ASP A 4 -30.59 -36.54 36.74
C ASP A 4 -30.85 -36.82 35.25
N ILE A 5 -30.66 -35.83 34.38
CA ILE A 5 -30.74 -35.97 32.92
C ILE A 5 -29.70 -37.01 32.44
N ALA A 6 -28.46 -36.92 32.92
CA ALA A 6 -27.42 -37.87 32.55
C ALA A 6 -27.76 -39.31 32.98
N GLN A 7 -28.31 -39.50 34.19
CA GLN A 7 -28.73 -40.80 34.68
C GLN A 7 -29.96 -41.35 33.96
N LEU A 8 -30.96 -40.51 33.68
CA LEU A 8 -32.15 -40.87 32.93
C LEU A 8 -31.78 -41.34 31.52
N LEU A 9 -30.93 -40.58 30.83
CA LEU A 9 -30.40 -40.99 29.53
C LEU A 9 -29.59 -42.28 29.66
N ASN A 10 -28.74 -42.45 30.69
CA ASN A 10 -27.95 -43.68 30.78
C ASN A 10 -28.79 -44.95 31.01
N LYS A 11 -29.97 -44.86 31.64
CA LYS A 11 -30.87 -46.00 31.86
C LYS A 11 -31.70 -46.31 30.61
N ASP A 12 -32.50 -45.35 30.15
CA ASP A 12 -33.50 -45.57 29.09
C ASP A 12 -33.52 -44.42 28.08
N TRP A 13 -32.67 -44.47 27.04
CA TRP A 13 -32.52 -43.36 26.07
C TRP A 13 -33.83 -42.82 25.52
N ARG A 14 -34.76 -43.70 25.09
CA ARG A 14 -35.97 -43.27 24.40
C ARG A 14 -37.07 -42.78 25.34
N ALA A 15 -37.27 -43.49 26.46
CA ALA A 15 -38.29 -43.12 27.43
C ALA A 15 -37.89 -41.84 28.20
N ALA A 16 -36.58 -41.62 28.35
CA ALA A 16 -36.05 -40.45 29.06
C ALA A 16 -36.15 -39.14 28.27
N ILE A 17 -36.34 -39.14 26.94
CA ILE A 17 -36.36 -37.90 26.14
C ILE A 17 -37.44 -36.95 26.64
N SER A 18 -38.68 -37.41 26.77
CA SER A 18 -39.80 -36.59 27.23
C SER A 18 -39.60 -36.09 28.67
N SER A 19 -39.04 -36.93 29.55
CA SER A 19 -38.70 -36.53 30.91
C SER A 19 -37.57 -35.50 30.95
N CYS A 20 -36.58 -35.60 30.07
CA CYS A 20 -35.48 -34.63 29.97
C CYS A 20 -35.97 -33.30 29.42
N GLU A 21 -36.81 -33.32 28.37
CA GLU A 21 -37.43 -32.10 27.81
C GLU A 21 -38.27 -31.38 28.86
N LEU A 22 -39.04 -32.12 29.68
CA LEU A 22 -39.80 -31.54 30.77
C LEU A 22 -38.89 -30.87 31.81
N LEU A 23 -37.85 -31.57 32.29
CA LEU A 23 -36.90 -31.03 33.26
C LEU A 23 -36.15 -29.79 32.71
N LEU A 24 -35.77 -29.81 31.43
CA LEU A 24 -35.13 -28.68 30.74
C LEU A 24 -36.07 -27.48 30.62
N SER A 25 -37.33 -27.70 30.24
CA SER A 25 -38.34 -26.65 30.12
C SER A 25 -38.71 -26.05 31.47
N GLU A 26 -38.91 -26.88 32.49
CA GLU A 26 -39.30 -26.45 33.84
C GLU A 26 -38.22 -25.56 34.46
N THR A 27 -36.96 -26.00 34.39
CA THR A 27 -35.82 -25.23 34.91
C THR A 27 -35.55 -23.96 34.10
N SER A 28 -35.74 -23.99 32.78
CA SER A 28 -35.67 -22.78 31.96
C SER A 28 -36.73 -21.76 32.38
N GLY A 29 -37.96 -22.22 32.64
CA GLY A 29 -39.05 -21.41 33.17
C GLY A 29 -38.70 -20.81 34.54
N THR A 30 -38.24 -21.64 35.49
CA THR A 30 -37.85 -21.17 36.83
C THR A 30 -36.72 -20.14 36.77
N LEU A 31 -35.69 -20.36 35.95
CA LEU A 31 -34.60 -19.40 35.80
C LEU A 31 -35.08 -18.08 35.21
N ARG A 32 -36.00 -18.13 34.24
CA ARG A 32 -36.59 -16.92 33.65
C ARG A 32 -37.43 -16.15 34.67
N GLU A 33 -38.29 -16.84 35.41
CA GLU A 33 -39.13 -16.23 36.46
C GLU A 33 -38.28 -15.57 37.56
N LEU A 34 -37.19 -16.23 37.98
CA LEU A 34 -36.24 -15.68 38.96
C LEU A 34 -35.52 -14.43 38.41
N GLN A 35 -35.11 -14.45 37.15
CA GLN A 35 -34.46 -13.29 36.54
C GLN A 35 -35.44 -12.12 36.36
N ASP A 36 -36.66 -12.38 35.90
CA ASP A 36 -37.69 -11.36 35.74
C ASP A 36 -38.05 -10.69 37.08
N THR A 37 -38.10 -11.47 38.17
CA THR A 37 -38.31 -10.92 39.52
C THR A 37 -37.10 -10.15 40.04
N LEU A 38 -35.88 -10.61 39.75
CA LEU A 38 -34.65 -9.90 40.10
C LEU A 38 -34.52 -8.57 39.35
N GLU A 39 -34.82 -8.53 38.05
CA GLU A 39 -34.79 -7.30 37.26
C GLU A 39 -35.86 -6.31 37.73
N ALA A 40 -37.10 -6.76 37.94
CA ALA A 40 -38.20 -5.90 38.37
C ALA A 40 -38.01 -5.30 39.78
N ALA A 41 -37.36 -6.03 40.69
CA ALA A 41 -37.02 -5.53 42.03
C ALA A 41 -35.68 -4.77 42.04
N GLY A 42 -34.74 -5.15 41.18
CA GLY A 42 -33.40 -4.62 41.07
C GLY A 42 -33.38 -3.13 40.81
N ASP A 43 -34.16 -2.66 39.82
CA ASP A 43 -34.23 -1.24 39.47
C ASP A 43 -34.76 -0.37 40.63
N LYS A 44 -35.75 -0.87 41.37
CA LYS A 44 -36.34 -0.16 42.52
C LYS A 44 -35.35 -0.08 43.68
N LEU A 45 -34.62 -1.18 43.94
CA LEU A 45 -33.58 -1.23 44.96
C LEU A 45 -32.42 -0.31 44.60
N GLN A 46 -31.96 -0.34 43.34
CA GLN A 46 -30.89 0.51 42.84
C GLN A 46 -31.25 2.00 42.93
N ALA A 47 -32.50 2.37 42.57
CA ALA A 47 -32.98 3.74 42.71
C ALA A 47 -32.98 4.22 44.18
N ASN A 48 -33.33 3.35 45.13
CA ASN A 48 -33.27 3.69 46.55
C ASN A 48 -31.83 3.81 47.07
N LEU A 49 -30.92 2.92 46.63
CA LEU A 49 -29.49 3.00 46.96
C LEU A 49 -28.88 4.30 46.42
N LEU A 50 -29.21 4.67 45.19
CA LEU A 50 -28.75 5.92 44.59
C LEU A 50 -29.24 7.15 45.37
N ARG A 51 -30.50 7.18 45.80
CA ARG A 51 -31.02 8.27 46.65
C ARG A 51 -30.27 8.38 47.98
N ILE A 52 -29.88 7.26 48.57
CA ILE A 52 -29.06 7.26 49.80
C ILE A 52 -27.65 7.79 49.49
N GLN A 53 -27.07 7.39 48.37
CA GLN A 53 -25.77 7.87 47.91
C GLN A 53 -25.77 9.39 47.71
N ASP A 54 -26.75 9.92 46.98
CA ASP A 54 -26.92 11.36 46.72
C ASP A 54 -27.06 12.16 48.02
N ALA A 55 -27.82 11.65 48.98
CA ALA A 55 -27.98 12.28 50.30
C ALA A 55 -26.69 12.23 51.13
N THR A 56 -25.88 11.19 50.96
CA THR A 56 -24.62 11.00 51.69
C THR A 56 -23.50 11.86 51.11
N MET A 57 -23.52 12.13 49.80
CA MET A 57 -22.53 12.98 49.10
C MET A 57 -22.46 14.42 49.64
N THR A 58 -23.51 14.91 50.29
CA THR A 58 -23.55 16.27 50.86
C THR A 58 -22.87 16.34 52.24
N HIS A 59 -22.61 15.20 52.87
CA HIS A 59 -22.09 15.11 54.24
C HIS A 59 -20.80 14.28 54.30
N ASP A 60 -19.66 14.97 54.39
CA ASP A 60 -18.31 14.39 54.37
C ASP A 60 -18.05 13.38 55.52
N ASP A 61 -18.78 13.50 56.63
CA ASP A 61 -18.61 12.63 57.80
C ASP A 61 -19.17 11.20 57.63
N LEU A 62 -19.90 10.90 56.54
CA LEU A 62 -20.63 9.64 56.34
C LEU A 62 -20.00 8.68 55.31
N HIS A 63 -18.68 8.72 55.12
CA HIS A 63 -17.98 7.84 54.17
C HIS A 63 -18.24 6.33 54.36
N PHE A 64 -18.51 5.86 55.58
CA PHE A 64 -18.81 4.45 55.82
C PHE A 64 -20.15 4.02 55.23
N VAL A 65 -21.14 4.93 55.17
CA VAL A 65 -22.44 4.70 54.54
C VAL A 65 -22.29 4.67 53.03
N ASP A 66 -21.53 5.62 52.47
CA ASP A 66 -21.25 5.68 51.03
C ASP A 66 -20.57 4.39 50.54
N ARG A 67 -19.55 3.92 51.26
CA ARG A 67 -18.90 2.63 50.96
C ARG A 67 -19.85 1.44 51.03
N LEU A 68 -20.73 1.41 52.04
CA LEU A 68 -21.72 0.34 52.19
C LEU A 68 -22.71 0.35 51.02
N VAL A 69 -23.19 1.53 50.62
CA VAL A 69 -24.11 1.69 49.49
C VAL A 69 -23.45 1.24 48.18
N PHE A 70 -22.20 1.62 47.96
CA PHE A 70 -21.43 1.17 46.80
C PHE A 70 -21.24 -0.35 46.77
N ASP A 71 -20.91 -0.97 47.91
CA ASP A 71 -20.77 -2.43 48.02
C ASP A 71 -22.12 -3.14 47.77
N LEU A 72 -23.24 -2.57 48.23
CA LEU A 72 -24.59 -3.09 47.98
C LEU A 72 -24.98 -2.97 46.49
N GLN A 73 -24.73 -1.84 45.85
CA GLN A 73 -24.96 -1.64 44.41
C GLN A 73 -24.14 -2.65 43.59
N SER A 74 -22.84 -2.74 43.86
CA SER A 74 -21.94 -3.68 43.18
C SER A 74 -22.38 -5.14 43.36
N LYS A 75 -22.87 -5.50 44.55
CA LYS A 75 -23.37 -6.85 44.82
C LYS A 75 -24.70 -7.14 44.12
N LEU A 76 -25.59 -6.16 44.04
CA LEU A 76 -26.86 -6.26 43.32
C LEU A 76 -26.59 -6.46 41.82
N ASP A 77 -25.75 -5.62 41.21
CA ASP A 77 -25.38 -5.72 39.79
C ASP A 77 -24.75 -7.09 39.48
N ARG A 78 -23.88 -7.59 40.37
CA ARG A 78 -23.28 -8.91 40.24
C ARG A 78 -24.31 -10.04 40.31
N ILE A 79 -25.34 -9.93 41.16
CA ILE A 79 -26.41 -10.94 41.27
C ILE A 79 -27.25 -10.97 39.99
N ILE A 80 -27.67 -9.80 39.48
CA ILE A 80 -28.45 -9.71 38.24
C ILE A 80 -27.65 -10.23 37.05
N SER A 81 -26.37 -9.84 36.97
CA SER A 81 -25.45 -10.32 35.92
C SER A 81 -25.26 -11.83 35.98
N TRP A 82 -25.07 -12.40 37.17
CA TRP A 82 -24.96 -13.85 37.35
C TRP A 82 -26.24 -14.60 36.98
N GLY A 83 -27.41 -14.03 37.28
CA GLY A 83 -28.70 -14.59 36.91
C GLY A 83 -28.86 -14.72 35.39
N GLN A 84 -28.55 -13.65 34.66
CA GLN A 84 -28.56 -13.67 33.19
C GLN A 84 -27.52 -14.65 32.61
N GLN A 85 -26.29 -14.64 33.14
CA GLN A 85 -25.26 -15.58 32.71
C GLN A 85 -25.68 -17.04 32.94
N SER A 86 -26.39 -17.32 34.03
CA SER A 86 -26.90 -18.67 34.34
C SER A 86 -27.95 -19.12 33.32
N ILE A 87 -28.82 -18.23 32.85
CA ILE A 87 -29.77 -18.50 31.77
C ILE A 87 -29.03 -18.84 30.48
N ASP A 88 -28.03 -18.05 30.10
CA ASP A 88 -27.29 -18.28 28.85
C ASP A 88 -26.54 -19.62 28.87
N LEU A 89 -25.92 -19.96 30.00
CA LEU A 89 -25.29 -21.26 30.22
C LEU A 89 -26.32 -22.41 30.19
N TRP A 90 -27.53 -22.18 30.69
CA TRP A 90 -28.61 -23.15 30.64
C TRP A 90 -29.10 -23.39 29.22
N ILE A 91 -29.30 -22.32 28.42
CA ILE A 91 -29.63 -22.42 27.00
C ILE A 91 -28.53 -23.16 26.22
N GLY A 92 -27.27 -22.89 26.55
CA GLY A 92 -26.13 -23.63 25.98
C GLY A 92 -26.19 -25.13 26.29
N TYR A 93 -26.53 -25.47 27.54
CA TYR A 93 -26.71 -26.87 27.96
C TYR A 93 -27.91 -27.53 27.26
N ASP A 94 -29.06 -26.85 27.18
CA ASP A 94 -30.25 -27.33 26.48
C ASP A 94 -29.95 -27.65 25.01
N ARG A 95 -29.29 -26.74 24.29
CA ARG A 95 -28.88 -26.96 22.90
C ARG A 95 -27.93 -28.15 22.76
N HIS A 96 -27.01 -28.32 23.71
CA HIS A 96 -26.10 -29.45 23.73
C HIS A 96 -26.84 -30.78 23.93
N VAL A 97 -27.83 -30.83 24.83
CA VAL A 97 -28.65 -32.03 25.06
C VAL A 97 -29.46 -32.37 23.79
N HIS A 98 -30.11 -31.39 23.15
CA HIS A 98 -30.82 -31.63 21.89
C HIS A 98 -29.89 -32.10 20.75
N LYS A 99 -28.67 -31.54 20.67
CA LYS A 99 -27.65 -32.02 19.72
C LYS A 99 -27.24 -33.46 20.03
N PHE A 100 -27.09 -33.81 21.30
CA PHE A 100 -26.78 -35.17 21.74
C PHE A 100 -27.89 -36.16 21.38
N ILE A 101 -29.16 -35.81 21.64
CA ILE A 101 -30.31 -36.65 21.25
C ILE A 101 -30.29 -36.90 19.74
N ARG A 102 -30.14 -35.85 18.93
CA ARG A 102 -30.12 -35.97 17.46
C ARG A 102 -28.93 -36.75 16.90
N THR A 103 -27.77 -36.66 17.55
CA THR A 103 -26.52 -37.23 17.02
C THR A 103 -26.28 -38.65 17.53
N ALA A 104 -26.48 -38.88 18.83
CA ALA A 104 -26.17 -40.15 19.48
C ALA A 104 -27.40 -41.06 19.59
N ILE A 105 -28.56 -40.53 19.99
CA ILE A 105 -29.74 -41.35 20.30
C ILE A 105 -30.54 -41.65 19.02
N ASP A 106 -30.80 -40.65 18.18
CA ASP A 106 -31.58 -40.86 16.94
C ASP A 106 -30.86 -41.79 15.95
N MET A 107 -29.51 -41.73 15.92
CA MET A 107 -28.68 -42.61 15.09
C MET A 107 -28.52 -44.02 15.69
N ASP A 108 -28.62 -44.18 17.01
CA ASP A 108 -28.49 -45.46 17.71
C ASP A 108 -29.68 -45.72 18.66
N LYS A 109 -30.89 -45.80 18.11
CA LYS A 109 -32.14 -45.89 18.90
C LYS A 109 -32.18 -47.01 19.94
N ASN A 110 -31.52 -48.13 19.65
CA ASN A 110 -31.51 -49.33 20.49
C ASN A 110 -30.18 -49.51 21.26
N ARG A 111 -29.27 -48.53 21.23
CA ARG A 111 -27.96 -48.59 21.91
C ARG A 111 -27.02 -49.71 21.43
N VAL A 112 -27.29 -50.27 20.26
CA VAL A 112 -26.58 -51.45 19.75
C VAL A 112 -25.22 -51.04 19.17
N PHE A 113 -25.11 -49.85 18.57
CA PHE A 113 -23.83 -49.36 18.08
C PHE A 113 -22.89 -49.03 19.24
N ALA A 114 -23.35 -48.27 20.25
CA ALA A 114 -22.52 -47.90 21.39
C ALA A 114 -22.06 -49.11 22.23
N GLN A 115 -22.93 -50.11 22.41
CA GLN A 115 -22.55 -51.37 23.09
C GLN A 115 -21.49 -52.14 22.31
N ARG A 116 -21.68 -52.32 21.00
CA ARG A 116 -20.70 -53.01 20.14
C ARG A 116 -19.41 -52.23 20.01
N LEU A 117 -19.45 -50.90 19.98
CA LEU A 117 -18.26 -50.06 19.99
C LEU A 117 -17.45 -50.29 21.27
N ARG A 118 -18.11 -50.31 22.43
CA ARG A 118 -17.42 -50.60 23.71
C ARG A 118 -16.81 -52.00 23.72
N GLN A 119 -17.53 -53.01 23.23
CA GLN A 119 -17.00 -54.36 23.10
C GLN A 119 -15.82 -54.42 22.11
N SER A 120 -15.92 -53.72 20.98
CA SER A 120 -14.88 -53.61 19.96
C SER A 120 -13.60 -52.98 20.52
N VAL A 121 -13.70 -51.97 21.40
CA VAL A 121 -12.53 -51.41 22.09
C VAL A 121 -11.85 -52.45 23.01
N GLN A 122 -12.63 -53.31 23.66
CA GLN A 122 -12.08 -54.37 24.50
C GLN A 122 -11.39 -55.47 23.68
N THR A 123 -11.94 -55.85 22.54
CA THR A 123 -11.40 -56.89 21.64
C THR A 123 -10.49 -56.33 20.54
N TYR A 124 -10.15 -55.04 20.58
CA TYR A 124 -9.40 -54.36 19.52
C TYR A 124 -8.01 -54.98 19.28
N PHE A 125 -7.38 -55.48 20.34
CA PHE A 125 -6.05 -56.08 20.26
C PHE A 125 -6.03 -57.49 19.69
N ASP A 126 -7.19 -58.17 19.61
CA ASP A 126 -7.28 -59.51 19.02
C ASP A 126 -7.16 -59.43 17.49
N GLU A 127 -7.78 -58.41 16.88
CA GLU A 127 -7.68 -58.12 15.44
C GLU A 127 -7.63 -56.59 15.20
N PRO A 128 -6.42 -55.99 15.27
CA PRO A 128 -6.27 -54.55 15.14
C PRO A 128 -6.54 -54.07 13.70
N TRP A 129 -7.24 -52.95 13.60
CA TRP A 129 -7.50 -52.28 12.33
C TRP A 129 -7.28 -50.77 12.47
N ALA A 130 -7.01 -50.08 11.37
CA ALA A 130 -6.77 -48.65 11.33
C ALA A 130 -7.68 -47.96 10.30
N LEU A 131 -8.10 -46.74 10.59
CA LEU A 131 -8.82 -45.89 9.64
C LEU A 131 -7.83 -45.29 8.64
N THR A 132 -8.16 -45.39 7.36
CA THR A 132 -7.46 -44.67 6.30
C THR A 132 -8.02 -43.26 6.18
N TYR A 133 -7.16 -42.25 6.15
CA TYR A 133 -7.53 -40.87 5.87
C TYR A 133 -6.62 -40.31 4.77
N ALA A 134 -7.10 -39.30 4.05
CA ALA A 134 -6.29 -38.63 3.05
C ALA A 134 -5.15 -37.87 3.73
N ASN A 135 -3.91 -38.23 3.42
CA ASN A 135 -2.72 -37.58 3.95
C ASN A 135 -1.83 -37.16 2.78
N ALA A 136 -2.12 -36.00 2.20
CA ALA A 136 -1.32 -35.45 1.12
C ALA A 136 0.04 -34.99 1.65
N ASP A 137 1.09 -35.24 0.87
CA ASP A 137 2.42 -34.72 1.19
C ASP A 137 2.37 -33.20 1.23
N ARG A 138 2.92 -32.63 2.31
CA ARG A 138 3.03 -31.18 2.44
C ARG A 138 4.02 -30.67 1.41
N LEU A 139 3.74 -29.50 0.84
CA LEU A 139 4.68 -28.82 -0.04
C LEU A 139 5.93 -28.46 0.77
N LEU A 140 7.06 -29.06 0.41
CA LEU A 140 8.35 -28.70 0.96
C LEU A 140 8.83 -27.46 0.22
N ASP A 141 8.88 -26.35 0.94
CA ASP A 141 9.40 -25.09 0.43
C ASP A 141 10.82 -24.86 0.99
N MET A 142 11.65 -24.20 0.20
CA MET A 142 12.93 -23.73 0.69
C MET A 142 12.68 -22.58 1.67
N ARG A 143 13.55 -22.45 2.68
CA ARG A 143 13.48 -21.25 3.53
C ARG A 143 13.80 -20.04 2.66
N ASP A 144 13.00 -19.00 2.80
CA ASP A 144 13.25 -17.72 2.15
C ASP A 144 14.45 -17.05 2.84
N GLU A 145 15.64 -17.21 2.27
CA GLU A 145 16.89 -16.63 2.79
C GLU A 145 17.11 -15.18 2.30
N GLU A 146 16.23 -14.64 1.44
CA GLU A 146 16.37 -13.28 0.90
C GLU A 146 16.15 -12.19 1.96
N MET A 147 15.35 -12.44 3.00
CA MET A 147 15.14 -11.46 4.09
C MET A 147 16.36 -11.25 5.00
N VAL A 148 17.46 -11.99 4.84
CA VAL A 148 18.64 -11.91 5.73
C VAL A 148 19.93 -11.50 5.00
N LEU A 149 19.94 -11.50 3.67
CA LEU A 149 21.15 -11.19 2.89
C LEU A 149 21.06 -9.81 2.23
N ARG A 150 21.48 -8.80 3.02
CA ARG A 150 21.86 -7.42 2.65
C ARG A 150 20.75 -6.35 2.66
N ASP A 151 20.61 -5.69 3.80
CA ASP A 151 20.05 -4.31 3.89
C ASP A 151 21.01 -3.24 3.37
N GLU A 152 22.23 -3.61 2.96
CA GLU A 152 23.16 -2.68 2.32
C GLU A 152 22.90 -2.67 0.81
N GLU A 153 21.91 -1.89 0.39
CA GLU A 153 21.87 -1.34 -0.96
C GLU A 153 23.18 -0.57 -1.17
N VAL A 154 24.18 -1.22 -1.76
CA VAL A 154 25.42 -0.59 -2.18
C VAL A 154 25.10 0.33 -3.35
N THR A 155 24.71 1.56 -3.04
CA THR A 155 24.65 2.65 -4.00
C THR A 155 26.09 3.06 -4.31
N GLY A 156 26.47 3.00 -5.59
CA GLY A 156 27.79 3.49 -6.00
C GLY A 156 27.91 4.99 -5.70
N GLU A 157 29.00 5.40 -5.07
CA GLU A 157 29.28 6.82 -4.84
C GLU A 157 29.54 7.52 -6.18
N LEU A 158 28.81 8.62 -6.43
CA LEU A 158 29.05 9.47 -7.58
C LEU A 158 30.29 10.35 -7.29
N PRO A 159 31.24 10.52 -8.24
CA PRO A 159 32.35 11.46 -8.07
C PRO A 159 31.84 12.90 -7.83
N GLU A 160 32.43 13.61 -6.88
CA GLU A 160 31.93 14.94 -6.45
C GLU A 160 32.21 16.07 -7.44
N ASP A 161 33.24 15.96 -8.28
CA ASP A 161 33.73 17.12 -9.03
C ASP A 161 33.27 17.13 -10.49
N LEU A 162 32.50 18.18 -10.84
CA LEU A 162 32.31 18.59 -12.23
C LEU A 162 33.57 19.34 -12.69
N GLU A 163 34.36 18.73 -13.57
CA GLU A 163 35.43 19.43 -14.28
C GLU A 163 34.82 20.31 -15.38
N TYR A 164 35.04 21.62 -15.30
CA TYR A 164 34.66 22.55 -16.36
C TYR A 164 35.87 22.83 -17.26
N GLU A 165 35.70 22.65 -18.57
CA GLU A 165 36.65 23.10 -19.57
C GLU A 165 36.21 24.46 -20.15
N GLU A 166 37.08 25.47 -20.09
CA GLU A 166 36.85 26.75 -20.76
C GLU A 166 37.15 26.64 -22.26
N PHE A 167 36.11 26.72 -23.08
CA PHE A 167 36.26 26.78 -24.53
C PHE A 167 36.55 28.22 -24.97
N ASN A 168 37.81 28.51 -25.29
CA ASN A 168 38.22 29.86 -25.70
C ASN A 168 37.78 30.14 -27.15
N GLU A 169 36.73 30.94 -27.34
CA GLU A 169 36.21 31.31 -28.66
C GLU A 169 37.09 32.36 -29.37
N ILE A 170 38.28 31.94 -29.82
CA ILE A 170 39.14 32.71 -30.74
C ILE A 170 38.37 33.16 -32.01
N ARG A 171 37.23 32.50 -32.31
CA ARG A 171 36.33 32.78 -33.42
C ARG A 171 35.67 34.15 -33.31
N GLU A 172 35.27 34.59 -32.12
CA GLU A 172 34.51 35.83 -31.94
C GLU A 172 35.40 37.06 -32.16
N GLN A 173 36.63 37.02 -31.66
CA GLN A 173 37.65 38.03 -31.94
C GLN A 173 37.96 38.13 -33.44
N LEU A 174 38.05 36.99 -34.13
CA LEU A 174 38.34 36.95 -35.56
C LEU A 174 37.18 37.51 -36.39
N ALA A 175 35.93 37.30 -35.95
CA ALA A 175 34.75 37.90 -36.56
C ALA A 175 34.73 39.43 -36.43
N ALA A 176 35.07 39.97 -35.25
CA ALA A 176 35.10 41.41 -35.02
C ALA A 176 36.14 42.12 -35.92
N ILE A 177 37.33 41.54 -36.09
CA ILE A 177 38.37 42.10 -36.96
C ILE A 177 37.91 42.13 -38.43
N ILE A 178 37.31 41.04 -38.91
CA ILE A 178 36.82 40.94 -40.29
C ILE A 178 35.67 41.93 -40.54
N GLU A 179 34.77 42.10 -39.57
CA GLU A 179 33.68 43.07 -39.65
C GLU A 179 34.22 44.50 -39.82
N GLU A 180 35.21 44.90 -39.01
CA GLU A 180 35.84 46.22 -39.12
C GLU A 180 36.48 46.44 -40.49
N GLN A 181 37.15 45.42 -41.05
CA GLN A 181 37.77 45.50 -42.37
C GLN A 181 36.74 45.58 -43.51
N LEU A 182 35.63 44.83 -43.41
CA LEU A 182 34.57 44.87 -44.41
C LEU A 182 33.75 46.18 -44.35
N ALA A 183 33.66 46.84 -43.19
CA ALA A 183 32.96 48.12 -43.02
C ALA A 183 33.55 49.26 -43.90
N VAL A 184 34.81 49.14 -44.34
CA VAL A 184 35.44 50.09 -45.27
C VAL A 184 34.69 50.14 -46.62
N TYR A 185 34.16 49.01 -47.10
CA TYR A 185 33.42 48.93 -48.36
C TYR A 185 32.09 49.69 -48.28
N LYS A 186 31.40 49.60 -47.13
CA LYS A 186 30.19 50.37 -46.84
C LYS A 186 30.47 51.87 -46.77
N THR A 187 31.53 52.28 -46.07
CA THR A 187 31.91 53.69 -45.93
C THR A 187 32.29 54.33 -47.26
N ARG A 188 32.94 53.58 -48.16
CA ARG A 188 33.38 54.07 -49.47
C ARG A 188 32.38 53.83 -50.62
N GLN A 189 31.25 53.16 -50.36
CA GLN A 189 30.24 52.79 -51.36
C GLN A 189 30.82 52.01 -52.56
N VAL A 190 31.81 51.15 -52.32
CA VAL A 190 32.45 50.32 -53.35
C VAL A 190 31.75 48.97 -53.38
N PRO A 191 31.39 48.40 -54.54
CA PRO A 191 30.75 47.09 -54.60
C PRO A 191 31.66 45.97 -54.04
N LEU A 192 31.11 45.10 -53.20
CA LEU A 192 31.83 44.01 -52.54
C LEU A 192 31.63 42.69 -53.31
N ASP A 193 32.69 42.24 -53.98
CA ASP A 193 32.73 40.92 -54.61
C ASP A 193 33.26 39.86 -53.63
N LEU A 194 32.34 39.04 -53.15
CA LEU A 194 32.61 37.97 -52.18
C LEU A 194 33.63 36.94 -52.70
N GLY A 195 33.67 36.63 -53.99
CA GLY A 195 34.60 35.63 -54.51
C GLY A 195 36.06 36.09 -54.44
N LEU A 196 36.30 37.37 -54.75
CA LEU A 196 37.64 37.96 -54.69
C LEU A 196 38.07 38.18 -53.24
N VAL A 197 37.18 38.74 -52.41
CA VAL A 197 37.47 39.07 -51.02
C VAL A 197 37.73 37.81 -50.19
N VAL A 198 36.89 36.78 -50.32
CA VAL A 198 37.11 35.51 -49.64
C VAL A 198 38.42 34.87 -50.11
N ARG A 199 38.75 34.91 -51.41
CA ARG A 199 40.02 34.38 -51.91
C ARG A 199 41.24 35.10 -51.31
N GLU A 200 41.18 36.42 -51.18
CA GLU A 200 42.25 37.22 -50.57
C GLU A 200 42.42 36.87 -49.08
N TYR A 201 41.32 36.82 -48.32
CA TYR A 201 41.37 36.41 -46.91
C TYR A 201 41.89 34.98 -46.74
N LEU A 202 41.43 34.03 -47.56
CA LEU A 202 41.90 32.64 -47.50
C LEU A 202 43.39 32.50 -47.81
N SER A 203 44.01 33.43 -48.55
CA SER A 203 45.45 33.41 -48.79
C SER A 203 46.28 33.75 -47.54
N GLN A 204 45.71 34.49 -46.60
CA GLN A 204 46.39 34.95 -45.38
C GLN A 204 46.33 33.93 -44.24
N TYR A 205 45.39 32.98 -44.30
CA TYR A 205 45.17 31.98 -43.25
C TYR A 205 45.55 30.57 -43.72
N PRO A 206 46.01 29.69 -42.81
CA PRO A 206 46.32 28.31 -43.15
C PRO A 206 45.04 27.52 -43.49
N ARG A 207 45.20 26.50 -44.36
CA ARG A 207 44.10 25.68 -44.89
C ARG A 207 43.15 25.12 -43.83
N ALA A 208 43.67 24.76 -42.65
CA ALA A 208 42.87 24.20 -41.56
C ALA A 208 41.74 25.14 -41.08
N ARG A 209 41.88 26.46 -41.26
CA ARG A 209 40.89 27.46 -40.85
C ARG A 209 40.09 28.06 -42.00
N HIS A 210 40.31 27.58 -43.24
CA HIS A 210 39.67 28.15 -44.43
C HIS A 210 38.14 28.11 -44.36
N PHE A 211 37.56 27.02 -43.85
CA PHE A 211 36.11 26.91 -43.72
C PHE A 211 35.54 27.95 -42.74
N ASP A 212 36.14 28.07 -41.56
CA ASP A 212 35.68 28.99 -40.53
C ASP A 212 35.84 30.45 -40.97
N VAL A 213 36.98 30.80 -41.56
CA VAL A 213 37.23 32.15 -42.08
C VAL A 213 36.27 32.48 -43.23
N ALA A 214 36.09 31.59 -44.21
CA ALA A 214 35.16 31.83 -45.31
C ALA A 214 33.72 32.02 -44.80
N ARG A 215 33.28 31.20 -43.84
CA ARG A 215 31.95 31.34 -43.22
C ARG A 215 31.79 32.69 -42.52
N ILE A 216 32.76 33.10 -41.71
CA ILE A 216 32.70 34.36 -40.97
C ILE A 216 32.69 35.55 -41.94
N VAL A 217 33.56 35.55 -42.96
CA VAL A 217 33.60 36.63 -43.97
C VAL A 217 32.26 36.74 -44.70
N ILE A 218 31.65 35.62 -45.09
CA ILE A 218 30.34 35.62 -45.77
C ILE A 218 29.24 36.12 -44.83
N ASP A 219 29.18 35.62 -43.59
CA ASP A 219 28.16 36.04 -42.61
C ASP A 219 28.24 37.54 -42.33
N GLN A 220 29.45 38.09 -42.15
CA GLN A 220 29.66 39.52 -41.93
C GLN A 220 29.37 40.35 -43.18
N ALA A 221 29.74 39.86 -44.37
CA ALA A 221 29.47 40.56 -45.62
C ALA A 221 27.97 40.68 -45.92
N VAL A 222 27.17 39.64 -45.67
CA VAL A 222 25.71 39.67 -45.87
C VAL A 222 25.02 40.63 -44.88
N ARG A 223 25.55 40.77 -43.66
CA ARG A 223 25.03 41.76 -42.68
C ARG A 223 25.23 43.20 -43.13
N LEU A 224 26.25 43.47 -43.96
CA LEU A 224 26.61 44.83 -44.37
C LEU A 224 25.69 45.39 -45.47
N GLY A 225 25.11 44.54 -46.31
CA GLY A 225 24.31 44.96 -47.46
C GLY A 225 23.74 43.80 -48.26
N VAL A 226 22.94 44.11 -49.29
CA VAL A 226 22.29 43.13 -50.17
C VAL A 226 22.65 43.43 -51.63
N ALA A 227 22.78 42.39 -52.45
CA ALA A 227 22.97 42.56 -53.88
C ALA A 227 21.63 42.88 -54.56
N GLN A 228 21.55 43.98 -55.33
CA GLN A 228 20.33 44.30 -56.10
C GLN A 228 19.98 43.21 -57.11
N ALA A 229 20.99 42.48 -57.60
CA ALA A 229 20.82 41.35 -58.50
C ALA A 229 20.05 40.18 -57.88
N ASP A 230 20.01 40.03 -56.54
CA ASP A 230 19.23 38.98 -55.87
C ASP A 230 17.72 39.11 -56.16
N PHE A 231 17.21 40.34 -56.32
CA PHE A 231 15.80 40.60 -56.62
C PHE A 231 15.39 40.21 -58.05
N THR A 232 16.35 39.91 -58.93
CA THR A 232 16.07 39.52 -60.33
C THR A 232 15.73 38.04 -60.49
N GLY A 233 15.86 37.23 -59.42
CA GLY A 233 15.51 35.81 -59.42
C GLY A 233 16.46 34.90 -60.22
N LEU A 234 17.58 35.45 -60.73
CA LEU A 234 18.60 34.68 -61.44
C LEU A 234 19.64 34.11 -60.45
N PRO A 235 19.98 32.81 -60.52
CA PRO A 235 20.99 32.23 -59.64
C PRO A 235 22.38 32.77 -59.98
N ALA A 236 23.15 33.16 -58.95
CA ALA A 236 24.55 33.56 -59.12
C ALA A 236 25.39 32.39 -59.64
N LYS A 237 26.49 32.69 -60.36
CA LYS A 237 27.44 31.66 -60.79
C LYS A 237 28.39 31.29 -59.65
N TRP A 238 28.77 30.02 -59.58
CA TRP A 238 29.79 29.55 -58.65
C TRP A 238 31.16 30.11 -59.03
N GLN A 239 31.76 30.90 -58.14
CA GLN A 239 33.09 31.46 -58.30
C GLN A 239 34.11 30.68 -57.46
N PRO A 240 35.29 30.29 -58.01
CA PRO A 240 36.32 29.58 -57.25
C PRO A 240 37.03 30.50 -56.26
N ILE A 241 37.08 30.10 -54.99
CA ILE A 241 37.72 30.84 -53.89
C ILE A 241 39.07 30.27 -53.48
N ASN A 242 39.42 29.05 -53.91
CA ASN A 242 40.77 28.48 -53.77
C ASN A 242 41.07 27.47 -54.88
N ASP A 243 42.34 27.07 -54.99
CA ASP A 243 42.82 26.12 -56.01
C ASP A 243 42.50 24.65 -55.65
N TYR A 244 41.87 24.42 -54.49
CA TYR A 244 41.54 23.09 -53.95
C TYR A 244 40.06 22.72 -54.12
N GLY A 245 39.31 23.49 -54.92
CA GLY A 245 37.94 23.18 -55.32
C GLY A 245 36.82 23.87 -54.52
N ALA A 246 37.15 24.73 -53.54
CA ALA A 246 36.13 25.51 -52.85
C ALA A 246 35.60 26.64 -53.73
N LYS A 247 34.28 26.85 -53.70
CA LYS A 247 33.58 27.84 -54.52
C LYS A 247 32.54 28.57 -53.68
N VAL A 248 32.29 29.84 -54.01
CA VAL A 248 31.24 30.67 -53.40
C VAL A 248 30.24 31.03 -54.49
N GLN A 249 28.96 30.98 -54.16
CA GLN A 249 27.87 31.40 -55.02
C GLN A 249 27.24 32.64 -54.41
N ALA A 250 27.61 33.82 -54.91
CA ALA A 250 27.03 35.07 -54.45
C ALA A 250 27.06 36.11 -55.58
N HIS A 251 26.07 37.00 -55.57
CA HIS A 251 26.10 38.21 -56.38
C HIS A 251 26.94 39.28 -55.69
N VAL A 252 27.38 40.29 -56.45
CA VAL A 252 28.17 41.40 -55.92
C VAL A 252 27.27 42.30 -55.07
N ILE A 253 27.66 42.56 -53.82
CA ILE A 253 26.89 43.42 -52.91
C ILE A 253 27.14 44.87 -53.31
N ASP A 254 26.12 45.54 -53.81
CA ASP A 254 26.16 46.89 -54.37
C ASP A 254 25.27 47.89 -53.61
N LYS A 255 24.47 47.41 -52.64
CA LYS A 255 23.60 48.24 -51.80
C LYS A 255 23.85 47.96 -50.31
N TYR A 256 24.33 48.99 -49.61
CA TYR A 256 24.70 48.94 -48.18
C TYR A 256 23.69 49.63 -47.25
#